data_AF-A0AAN7QTX6-F1
#
_entry.id   AF-A0AAN7QTX6-F1
#
_cell.length_a   1.000
_cell.length_b   1.000
_cell.length_c   1.000
_cell.angle_alpha   90.00
_cell.angle_beta   90.00
_cell.angle_gamma   90.00
#
_symmetry.space_group_name_H-M   'P 1'
#
loop_
_entity.id
_entity.type
_entity.pdbx_description
1 polymer ?
#
loop_
_entity_poly.entity_id
_entity_poly.type
_entity_poly.pdbx_seq_one_letter_code
_entity_poly.pdbx_strand_id
1 'polypeptide(L)'
;MKCSPRMISCKRALRAATAGEKPSKRRWRRRMKRAATAALPRPSSVQMKVRKLQRLIPGGTGLHPDLLFSRTADYILQLRLQVNVLHALSKIYGP
;
A
#
# COMPACT_ATOMS: atom_id res chain seq x y z
N MET A 1 14.73 36.05 31.17
CA MET A 1 14.30 34.81 31.87
C MET A 1 13.43 34.00 30.92
N LYS A 2 13.69 32.69 30.80
CA LYS A 2 13.13 31.78 29.77
C LYS A 2 11.64 31.46 30.05
N CYS A 3 10.75 31.65 29.08
CA CYS A 3 9.34 31.26 29.19
C CYS A 3 9.14 29.77 28.90
N SER A 4 8.33 29.12 29.75
CA SER A 4 8.16 27.67 29.87
C SER A 4 7.12 27.08 28.88
N PRO A 5 7.25 25.82 28.41
CA PRO A 5 6.47 25.29 27.27
C PRO A 5 5.10 24.68 27.63
N ARG A 6 4.60 24.83 28.86
CA ARG A 6 3.38 24.11 29.32
C ARG A 6 2.03 24.64 28.77
N MET A 7 2.00 25.69 27.95
CA MET A 7 0.75 26.33 27.49
C MET A 7 0.26 25.91 26.08
N ILE A 8 0.65 24.74 25.58
CA ILE A 8 0.15 24.25 24.28
C ILE A 8 -1.16 23.44 24.44
N SER A 9 -1.47 22.93 25.63
CA SER A 9 -2.58 21.98 25.82
C SER A 9 -3.98 22.62 25.92
N CYS A 10 -4.10 23.89 26.35
CA CYS A 10 -5.41 24.46 26.66
C CYS A 10 -6.23 24.89 25.42
N LYS A 11 -5.57 25.11 24.27
CA LYS A 11 -6.25 25.58 23.04
C LYS A 11 -7.12 24.51 22.36
N ARG A 12 -6.99 23.24 22.73
CA ARG A 12 -7.79 22.14 22.15
C ARG A 12 -9.12 21.92 22.88
N ALA A 13 -9.16 22.17 24.18
CA ALA A 13 -10.37 22.06 24.99
C ALA A 13 -11.36 23.21 24.70
N LEU A 14 -10.86 24.44 24.52
CA LEU A 14 -11.72 25.62 24.33
C LEU A 14 -12.49 25.62 22.98
N ARG A 15 -12.08 24.81 22.00
CA ARG A 15 -12.80 24.69 20.71
C ARG A 15 -13.97 23.69 20.74
N ALA A 16 -14.09 22.87 21.79
CA ALA A 16 -15.18 21.89 21.90
C ALA A 16 -16.45 22.51 22.52
N ALA A 17 -16.31 23.58 23.31
CA ALA A 17 -17.41 24.17 24.06
C ALA A 17 -18.25 25.21 23.28
N THR A 18 -17.79 25.70 22.12
CA THR A 18 -18.45 26.80 21.38
C THR A 18 -19.01 26.42 20.01
N ALA A 19 -19.47 25.19 19.80
CA ALA A 19 -20.05 24.81 18.50
C ALA A 19 -21.25 23.87 18.63
N GLY A 20 -22.35 24.39 19.18
CA GLY A 20 -23.71 23.89 18.94
C GLY A 20 -24.25 24.25 17.55
N GLU A 21 -23.39 24.38 16.54
CA GLU A 21 -23.80 24.71 15.17
C GLU A 21 -24.08 23.42 14.41
N LYS A 22 -25.34 23.20 14.03
CA LYS A 22 -25.74 22.08 13.17
C LYS A 22 -24.84 22.09 11.93
N PRO A 23 -23.99 21.07 11.71
CA PRO A 23 -23.08 21.08 10.58
C PRO A 23 -23.90 21.23 9.29
N SER A 24 -23.42 22.03 8.35
CA SER A 24 -24.10 22.17 7.06
C SER A 24 -24.27 20.80 6.40
N LYS A 25 -25.36 20.58 5.64
CA LYS A 25 -25.59 19.31 4.91
C LYS A 25 -24.37 18.87 4.11
N ARG A 26 -23.60 19.82 3.56
CA ARG A 26 -22.34 19.57 2.84
C ARG A 26 -21.21 19.04 3.76
N ARG A 27 -21.11 19.53 4.99
CA ARG A 27 -20.12 19.07 5.99
C ARG A 27 -20.45 17.67 6.50
N TRP A 28 -21.72 17.36 6.77
CA TRP A 28 -22.17 16.01 7.13
C TRP A 28 -21.88 14.99 6.04
N ARG A 29 -22.22 15.30 4.78
CA ARG A 29 -21.92 14.42 3.64
C ARG A 29 -20.42 14.14 3.49
N ARG A 30 -19.57 15.16 3.67
CA ARG A 30 -18.10 14.98 3.65
C ARG A 30 -17.61 14.08 4.79
N ARG A 31 -18.16 14.23 6.00
CA ARG A 31 -17.80 13.40 7.15
C ARG A 31 -18.24 11.94 6.96
N MET A 32 -19.47 11.71 6.50
CA MET A 32 -19.99 10.39 6.17
C MET A 32 -19.15 9.69 5.09
N LYS A 33 -18.76 10.41 4.01
CA LYS A 33 -17.88 9.86 2.98
C LYS A 33 -16.52 9.42 3.53
N ARG A 34 -15.91 10.23 4.40
CA ARG A 34 -14.62 9.89 5.04
C ARG A 34 -14.73 8.72 6.01
N ALA A 35 -15.83 8.63 6.76
CA ALA A 35 -16.10 7.50 7.65
C ALA A 35 -16.32 6.20 6.86
N ALA A 36 -17.07 6.25 5.74
CA ALA A 36 -17.27 5.11 4.86
C ALA A 36 -15.95 4.57 4.30
N THR A 37 -15.02 5.44 3.89
CA THR A 37 -13.69 5.01 3.43
C THR A 37 -12.80 4.47 4.54
N ALA A 38 -13.01 4.91 5.79
CA ALA A 38 -12.25 4.43 6.95
C ALA A 38 -12.79 3.10 7.52
N ALA A 39 -14.06 2.78 7.24
CA ALA A 39 -14.71 1.54 7.65
C ALA A 39 -14.39 0.35 6.71
N LEU A 40 -13.77 0.60 5.55
CA LEU A 40 -13.33 -0.48 4.67
C LEU A 40 -12.18 -1.25 5.33
N PRO A 41 -12.24 -2.60 5.37
CA PRO A 41 -11.15 -3.43 5.86
C PRO A 41 -9.86 -3.05 5.14
N ARG A 42 -8.82 -2.71 5.91
CA ARG A 42 -7.50 -2.50 5.34
C ARG A 42 -7.00 -3.83 4.79
N PRO A 43 -6.49 -3.86 3.54
CA PRO A 43 -5.94 -5.09 3.00
C PRO A 43 -4.80 -5.59 3.89
N SER A 44 -4.77 -6.89 4.12
CA SER A 44 -3.70 -7.50 4.93
C SER A 44 -2.33 -7.29 4.26
N SER A 45 -1.26 -7.37 5.05
CA SER A 45 0.10 -7.31 4.52
C SER A 45 0.34 -8.34 3.41
N VAL A 46 -0.27 -9.53 3.55
CA VAL A 46 -0.25 -10.61 2.56
C VAL A 46 -0.95 -10.19 1.27
N GLN A 47 -2.15 -9.63 1.33
CA GLN A 47 -2.85 -9.14 0.14
C GLN A 47 -2.06 -8.06 -0.59
N MET A 48 -1.36 -7.19 0.14
CA MET A 48 -0.48 -6.19 -0.46
C MET A 48 0.73 -6.83 -1.15
N LYS A 49 1.31 -7.89 -0.58
CA LYS A 49 2.39 -8.66 -1.22
C LYS A 49 1.91 -9.39 -2.47
N VAL A 50 0.74 -10.02 -2.42
CA VAL A 50 0.14 -10.69 -3.59
C VAL A 50 -0.12 -9.68 -4.71
N ARG A 51 -0.68 -8.50 -4.40
CA ARG A 51 -0.87 -7.43 -5.40
C ARG A 51 0.45 -6.93 -6.01
N LYS A 52 1.53 -6.87 -5.21
CA LYS A 52 2.85 -6.54 -5.74
C LYS A 52 3.36 -7.64 -6.67
N LEU A 53 3.21 -8.90 -6.28
CA LEU A 53 3.61 -10.04 -7.10
C LEU A 53 2.85 -10.06 -8.44
N GLN A 54 1.53 -9.82 -8.42
CA GLN A 54 0.71 -9.72 -9.64
C GLN A 54 1.21 -8.67 -10.64
N ARG A 55 1.84 -7.58 -10.17
CA ARG A 55 2.41 -6.54 -11.04
C ARG A 55 3.78 -6.90 -11.62
N LEU A 56 4.53 -7.77 -10.94
CA LEU A 56 5.86 -8.19 -11.37
C LEU A 56 5.81 -9.34 -12.36
N ILE A 57 4.84 -10.23 -12.21
CA ILE A 57 4.71 -11.41 -13.05
C ILE A 57 3.96 -11.05 -14.34
N PRO A 58 4.51 -11.36 -15.53
CA PRO A 58 3.81 -11.11 -16.79
C PRO A 58 2.51 -11.91 -16.84
N GLY A 59 1.40 -11.22 -17.12
CA GLY A 59 0.05 -11.81 -17.07
C GLY A 59 -0.48 -12.06 -15.66
N GLY A 60 0.21 -11.56 -14.62
CA GLY A 60 -0.14 -11.76 -13.20
C GLY A 60 -1.35 -10.99 -12.70
N THR A 61 -1.76 -9.93 -13.41
CA THR A 61 -2.80 -9.00 -12.94
C THR A 61 -4.15 -9.70 -12.79
N GLY A 62 -4.71 -9.68 -11.58
CA GLY A 62 -6.03 -10.24 -11.31
C GLY A 62 -6.08 -11.77 -11.20
N LEU A 63 -4.94 -12.48 -11.27
CA LEU A 63 -4.90 -13.92 -11.06
C LEU A 63 -5.17 -14.31 -9.60
N HIS A 64 -5.83 -15.45 -9.40
CA HIS A 64 -5.97 -16.08 -8.10
C HIS A 64 -4.59 -16.39 -7.50
N PRO A 65 -4.35 -16.21 -6.19
CA PRO A 65 -3.05 -16.45 -5.57
C PRO A 65 -2.44 -17.82 -5.90
N ASP A 66 -3.23 -18.89 -5.92
CA ASP A 66 -2.72 -20.24 -6.21
C ASP A 66 -2.11 -20.34 -7.61
N LEU A 67 -2.81 -19.83 -8.62
CA LEU A 67 -2.33 -19.80 -10.00
C LEU A 67 -1.18 -18.80 -10.18
N LEU A 68 -1.23 -17.67 -9.46
CA LEU A 68 -0.16 -16.69 -9.46
C LEU A 68 1.16 -17.30 -8.97
N PHE A 69 1.12 -18.13 -7.92
CA PHE A 69 2.32 -18.79 -7.40
C PHE A 69 2.89 -19.83 -8.37
N SER A 70 2.04 -20.64 -9.00
CA SER A 70 2.47 -21.56 -10.05
C SER A 70 3.14 -20.80 -11.21
N ARG A 71 2.49 -19.74 -11.71
CA ARG A 71 3.06 -18.91 -12.78
C ARG A 71 4.36 -18.22 -12.37
N THR A 72 4.47 -17.84 -11.10
CA THR A 72 5.69 -17.26 -10.52
C THR A 72 6.83 -18.28 -10.54
N ALA A 73 6.57 -19.54 -10.18
CA ALA A 73 7.58 -20.59 -10.23
C ALA A 73 8.11 -20.81 -11.65
N ASP A 74 7.22 -20.88 -12.64
CA ASP A 74 7.58 -21.01 -14.04
C ASP A 74 8.43 -19.83 -14.52
N TYR A 75 8.03 -18.61 -14.15
CA TYR A 75 8.74 -17.40 -14.56
C TYR A 75 10.13 -17.30 -13.92
N ILE A 76 10.28 -17.65 -12.64
CA ILE A 76 11.58 -17.72 -11.98
C ILE A 76 12.48 -18.73 -12.68
N LEU A 77 11.95 -19.90 -13.04
CA LEU A 77 12.70 -20.92 -13.75
C LEU A 77 13.18 -20.41 -15.11
N GLN A 78 12.29 -19.80 -15.89
CA GLN A 78 12.63 -19.22 -17.18
C GLN A 78 13.74 -18.17 -17.07
N LEU A 79 13.64 -17.25 -16.11
CA LEU A 79 14.67 -16.22 -15.90
C LEU A 79 16.03 -16.83 -15.54
N ARG A 80 16.04 -17.85 -14.67
CA ARG A 80 17.27 -18.56 -14.31
C ARG A 80 17.92 -19.22 -15.52
N LEU A 81 17.12 -19.88 -16.36
CA LEU A 81 17.61 -20.51 -17.58
C LEU A 81 18.20 -19.47 -18.55
N GLN A 82 17.52 -18.34 -18.76
CA GLN A 82 18.01 -17.25 -19.61
C GLN A 82 19.37 -16.72 -19.13
N VAL A 83 19.50 -16.45 -17.82
CA VAL A 83 20.77 -15.99 -17.23
C VAL A 83 21.86 -17.06 -17.36
N ASN A 84 21.54 -18.33 -17.12
CA ASN A 84 22.51 -19.41 -17.21
C ASN A 84 23.05 -19.58 -18.64
N VAL A 85 22.19 -19.49 -19.65
CA VAL A 85 22.61 -19.55 -21.06
C VAL A 85 23.53 -18.38 -21.39
N LEU A 86 23.12 -17.15 -21.06
CA LEU A 86 23.95 -15.96 -21.31
C LEU A 86 25.30 -16.04 -20.59
N HIS A 87 25.32 -16.56 -19.36
CA HIS A 87 26.54 -16.74 -18.60
C HIS A 87 27.44 -17.84 -19.20
N ALA A 88 26.87 -18.94 -19.69
CA ALA A 88 27.63 -19.98 -20.38
C ALA A 88 28.26 -19.43 -21.68
N LEU A 89 27.50 -18.67 -22.47
CA LEU A 89 28.02 -18.01 -23.67
C LEU A 89 29.10 -16.99 -23.32
N SER A 90 28.90 -16.16 -22.28
CA SER A 90 29.92 -15.21 -21.83
C SER A 90 31.21 -15.89 -21.37
N LYS A 91 31.16 -17.12 -20.86
CA LYS A 91 32.37 -17.88 -20.52
C LYS A 91 33.10 -18.41 -21.75
N ILE A 92 32.37 -18.68 -22.82
CA ILE A 92 32.95 -19.21 -24.08
C ILE A 92 33.50 -18.07 -24.94
N TYR A 93 32.84 -16.91 -24.92
CA TYR A 93 33.15 -15.77 -25.81
C TYR A 93 33.70 -14.53 -25.07
N GLY A 94 33.83 -14.57 -23.75
CA GLY A 94 34.47 -13.52 -22.98
C GLY A 94 35.98 -13.55 -23.21
N PRO A 95 36.64 -12.42 -23.51
CA PRO A 95 38.09 -12.34 -23.68
C PRO A 95 38.86 -12.71 -22.41
#